data_AF-A0AAV9EH31-F1
#
_entry.id   AF-A0AAV9EH31-F1
#
_cell.length_a   1.000
_cell.length_b   1.000
_cell.length_c   1.000
_cell.angle_alpha   90.00
_cell.angle_beta   90.00
_cell.angle_gamma   90.00
#
_symmetry.space_group_name_H-M   'P 1'
#
loop_
_entity.id
_entity.type
_entity.pdbx_description
1 polymer ?
#
loop_
_entity_poly.entity_id
_entity_poly.type
_entity_poly.pdbx_seq_one_letter_code
_entity_poly.pdbx_strand_id
1 'polypeptide(L)'
;MVNYLAPGISDHSPLKVSSDPEFPTGPKPLKYFEMWEDHPTFKETVENAWSTEVSGSPMYRLLKKISTTKMGLKSWNKHCFGPVHHSFQRCREELETARAIQQNSPQDQQLISLE
;
A
#
# COMPACT_ATOMS: atom_id res chain seq x y z
N MET A 1 6.35 -2.60 -24.58
CA MET A 1 7.04 -3.92 -24.39
C MET A 1 6.12 -4.85 -23.60
N VAL A 2 6.07 -6.14 -23.94
CA VAL A 2 5.17 -7.13 -23.33
C VAL A 2 5.99 -8.19 -22.58
N ASN A 3 5.72 -8.39 -21.28
CA ASN A 3 6.42 -9.36 -20.43
C ASN A 3 5.40 -10.28 -19.74
N TYR A 4 5.68 -11.59 -19.69
CA TYR A 4 4.91 -12.54 -18.89
C TYR A 4 5.43 -12.54 -17.45
N LEU A 5 4.54 -12.42 -16.47
CA LEU A 5 4.87 -12.45 -15.04
C LEU A 5 4.73 -13.87 -14.48
N ALA A 6 5.41 -14.16 -13.37
CA ALA A 6 5.25 -15.42 -12.67
C ALA A 6 3.78 -15.63 -12.27
N PRO A 7 3.25 -16.86 -12.37
CA PRO A 7 1.90 -17.19 -11.91
C PRO A 7 1.80 -16.88 -10.41
N GLY A 8 0.94 -15.91 -10.08
CA GLY A 8 0.75 -15.43 -8.71
C GLY A 8 0.00 -16.45 -7.86
N ILE A 9 -1.15 -16.07 -7.32
CA ILE A 9 -2.09 -17.01 -6.68
C ILE A 9 -2.93 -17.82 -7.69
N SER A 10 -2.84 -17.49 -8.97
CA SER A 10 -3.47 -18.21 -10.08
C SER A 10 -2.40 -19.02 -10.81
N ASP A 11 -2.82 -20.16 -11.34
CA ASP A 11 -2.12 -20.98 -12.33
C ASP A 11 -1.90 -20.27 -13.69
N HIS A 12 -2.53 -19.11 -13.91
CA HIS A 12 -2.32 -18.29 -15.10
C HIS A 12 -1.21 -17.24 -14.89
N SER A 13 -0.26 -17.18 -15.82
CA SER A 13 0.81 -16.17 -15.87
C SER A 13 0.29 -14.84 -16.43
N PRO A 14 0.25 -13.74 -15.64
CA PRO A 14 -0.28 -12.46 -16.11
C PRO A 14 0.58 -11.84 -17.22
N LEU A 15 -0.07 -11.27 -18.25
CA LEU A 15 0.60 -10.51 -19.30
C LEU A 15 0.75 -9.04 -18.88
N LYS A 16 1.98 -8.56 -18.71
CA LYS A 16 2.28 -7.15 -18.43
C LYS A 16 2.62 -6.43 -19.74
N VAL A 17 1.71 -5.58 -20.20
CA VAL A 17 1.95 -4.66 -21.32
C VAL A 17 2.37 -3.31 -20.76
N SER A 18 3.57 -2.85 -21.14
CA SER A 18 4.11 -1.55 -20.74
C SER A 18 4.03 -0.60 -21.94
N SER A 19 3.16 0.41 -21.87
CA SER A 19 3.24 1.64 -22.67
C SER A 19 4.12 2.67 -21.95
N ASP A 20 4.65 3.66 -22.68
CA ASP A 20 5.54 4.67 -22.11
C ASP A 20 5.02 5.24 -20.77
N PRO A 21 5.90 5.44 -19.79
CA PRO A 21 5.48 5.85 -18.46
C PRO A 21 4.93 7.26 -18.52
N GLU A 22 3.60 7.40 -18.39
CA GLU A 22 3.03 8.57 -17.75
C GLU A 22 3.57 8.59 -16.32
N PHE A 23 4.71 9.27 -16.14
CA PHE A 23 5.20 9.58 -14.82
C PHE A 23 4.12 10.38 -14.12
N PRO A 24 3.61 9.96 -12.95
CA PRO A 24 2.72 10.81 -12.17
C PRO A 24 3.55 12.02 -11.73
N THR A 25 3.39 13.16 -12.40
CA THR A 25 4.17 14.39 -12.19
C THR A 25 3.73 15.17 -10.95
N GLY A 26 3.17 14.50 -9.94
CA GLY A 26 2.59 15.17 -8.78
C GLY A 26 2.57 14.34 -7.49
N PRO A 27 2.46 15.01 -6.34
CA PRO A 27 2.34 14.34 -5.05
C PRO A 27 1.07 13.49 -5.01
N LYS A 28 1.21 12.22 -4.64
CA LYS A 28 0.07 11.31 -4.53
C LYS A 28 -1.02 11.90 -3.62
N PRO A 29 -2.29 11.91 -4.05
CA PRO A 29 -3.40 12.35 -3.22
C PRO A 29 -3.50 11.46 -1.98
N LEU A 30 -3.99 12.03 -0.87
CA LEU A 30 -4.35 11.24 0.30
C LEU A 30 -5.60 10.43 -0.06
N LYS A 31 -5.55 9.12 0.09
CA LYS A 31 -6.71 8.25 -0.07
C LYS A 31 -7.29 7.97 1.30
N TYR A 32 -8.60 8.14 1.43
CA TYR A 32 -9.35 7.64 2.57
C TYR A 32 -9.58 6.14 2.41
N PHE A 33 -9.61 5.42 3.52
CA PHE A 33 -9.97 4.01 3.55
C PHE A 33 -10.99 3.79 4.66
N GLU A 34 -12.04 3.04 4.38
CA GLU A 34 -13.12 2.73 5.35
C GLU A 34 -12.57 2.13 6.65
N MET A 35 -11.55 1.26 6.54
CA MET A 35 -10.86 0.65 7.69
C MET A 35 -10.27 1.66 8.70
N TRP A 36 -10.11 2.93 8.31
CA TRP A 36 -9.62 3.95 9.22
C TRP A 36 -10.62 4.24 10.33
N GLU A 37 -11.92 4.14 10.07
CA GLU A 37 -12.96 4.44 11.07
C GLU A 37 -12.88 3.50 12.27
N ASP A 38 -12.49 2.24 12.04
CA ASP A 38 -12.37 1.20 13.06
C ASP A 38 -11.06 1.28 13.84
N HIS A 39 -10.07 2.04 13.35
CA HIS A 39 -8.78 2.13 14.02
C HIS A 39 -8.88 3.02 15.28
N PRO A 40 -8.48 2.54 16.47
CA PRO A 40 -8.74 3.22 17.75
C PRO A 40 -8.27 4.69 17.82
N THR A 41 -7.15 5.00 17.17
CA THR A 41 -6.52 6.33 17.21
C THR A 41 -6.87 7.23 16.02
N PHE A 42 -7.71 6.79 15.08
CA PHE A 42 -8.04 7.59 13.89
C PHE A 42 -8.75 8.89 14.25
N LYS A 43 -9.85 8.80 15.02
CA LYS A 43 -10.63 9.99 15.43
C LYS A 43 -9.79 10.96 16.23
N GLU A 44 -9.04 10.46 17.21
CA GLU A 44 -8.12 11.26 18.03
C GLU A 44 -7.08 11.99 17.16
N THR A 45 -6.52 11.32 16.15
CA THR A 45 -5.56 11.93 15.22
C THR A 45 -6.17 13.11 14.45
N VAL A 46 -7.41 12.94 13.97
CA VAL A 46 -8.14 14.00 13.24
C VAL A 46 -8.46 15.16 14.18
N GLU A 47 -8.99 14.89 15.37
CA GLU A 47 -9.38 15.89 16.36
C GLU A 47 -8.18 16.71 16.84
N ASN A 48 -7.06 16.05 17.16
CA ASN A 48 -5.83 16.72 17.58
C ASN A 48 -5.29 17.64 16.47
N ALA A 49 -5.25 17.16 15.23
CA ALA A 49 -4.79 17.97 14.11
C ALA A 49 -5.74 19.15 13.81
N TRP A 50 -7.06 18.94 13.92
CA TRP A 50 -8.06 19.97 13.68
C TRP A 50 -8.12 21.02 14.78
N SER A 51 -7.79 20.64 16.02
CA SER A 51 -7.79 21.52 17.19
C SER A 51 -6.57 22.46 17.25
N THR A 52 -5.62 22.31 16.32
CA THR A 52 -4.46 23.19 16.22
C THR A 52 -4.91 24.65 16.09
N GLU A 53 -4.39 25.51 16.97
CA GLU A 53 -4.65 26.95 16.92
C GLU A 53 -3.95 27.57 15.71
N VAL A 54 -4.71 28.35 14.94
CA VAL A 54 -4.22 29.03 13.74
C VAL A 54 -4.73 30.46 13.75
N SER A 55 -3.80 31.41 13.67
CA SER A 55 -4.07 32.84 13.52
C SER A 55 -4.14 33.24 12.05
N GLY A 56 -4.88 34.31 11.75
CA GLY A 56 -5.03 34.85 10.40
C GLY A 56 -6.48 34.96 9.95
N SER A 57 -6.70 35.21 8.65
CA SER A 57 -8.05 35.32 8.10
C SER A 57 -8.82 33.99 8.22
N PRO A 58 -10.16 34.01 8.27
CA PRO A 58 -10.96 32.78 8.35
C PRO A 58 -10.61 31.75 7.26
N MET A 59 -10.39 32.20 6.02
CA MET A 59 -9.99 31.33 4.91
C MET A 59 -8.61 30.71 5.14
N TYR A 60 -7.63 31.50 5.61
CA TYR A 60 -6.30 30.99 5.92
C TYR A 60 -6.34 29.92 7.02
N ARG A 61 -7.11 30.19 8.09
CA ARG A 61 -7.30 29.26 9.21
C ARG A 61 -7.87 27.92 8.74
N LEU A 62 -8.90 27.97 7.90
CA LEU A 62 -9.51 26.76 7.31
C LEU A 62 -8.50 25.97 6.47
N LEU A 63 -7.84 26.61 5.50
CA LEU A 63 -6.87 25.95 4.63
C LEU A 63 -5.71 25.33 5.43
N LYS A 64 -5.24 26.04 6.46
CA LYS A 64 -4.17 25.55 7.32
C LYS A 64 -4.62 24.34 8.13
N LYS A 65 -5.81 24.37 8.73
CA LYS A 65 -6.37 23.21 9.47
C LYS A 65 -6.54 21.98 8.58
N ILE A 66 -7.05 22.15 7.36
CA ILE A 66 -7.15 21.06 6.37
C ILE A 66 -5.76 20.49 6.05
N SER A 67 -4.78 21.36 5.81
CA SER A 67 -3.40 20.95 5.53
C SER A 67 -2.76 20.20 6.70
N THR A 68 -2.90 20.71 7.93
CA THR A 68 -2.41 20.07 9.16
C THR A 68 -3.05 18.69 9.34
N THR A 69 -4.37 18.59 9.17
CA THR A 69 -5.10 17.32 9.27
C THR A 69 -4.63 16.32 8.22
N LYS A 70 -4.46 16.76 6.97
CA LYS A 70 -3.92 15.93 5.89
C LYS A 70 -2.52 15.41 6.21
N MET A 71 -1.64 16.24 6.78
CA MET A 71 -0.29 15.83 7.18
C MET A 71 -0.31 14.84 8.35
N GLY A 72 -1.13 15.11 9.37
CA GLY A 72 -1.35 14.21 10.50
C GLY A 72 -1.80 12.83 10.05
N LEU A 73 -2.83 12.78 9.19
CA LEU A 73 -3.33 11.52 8.62
C LEU A 73 -2.30 10.80 7.75
N LYS A 74 -1.49 11.51 6.96
CA LYS A 74 -0.39 10.88 6.19
C LYS A 74 0.63 10.21 7.10
N SER A 75 1.03 10.89 8.18
CA SER A 75 1.99 10.35 9.15
C SER A 75 1.40 9.15 9.88
N TRP A 76 0.19 9.30 10.42
CA TRP A 76 -0.54 8.26 11.11
C TRP A 76 -0.76 7.01 10.24
N ASN A 77 -1.22 7.18 9.00
CA ASN A 77 -1.44 6.06 8.08
C ASN A 77 -0.13 5.31 7.78
N LYS A 78 1.00 6.03 7.63
CA LYS A 78 2.31 5.40 7.46
C LYS A 78 2.74 4.65 8.73
N HIS A 79 2.43 5.17 9.91
CA HIS A 79 2.82 4.56 11.18
C HIS A 79 2.00 3.30 11.48
N CYS A 80 0.68 3.36 11.32
CA CYS A 80 -0.23 2.26 11.61
C CYS A 80 -0.19 1.15 10.54
N PHE A 81 -0.19 1.52 9.26
CA PHE A 81 -0.33 0.56 8.15
C PHE A 81 0.94 0.36 7.33
N GLY A 82 1.99 1.18 7.54
CA GLY A 82 3.28 1.00 6.89
C GLY A 82 3.94 -0.35 7.22
N PRO A 83 4.03 -0.77 8.50
CA PRO A 83 4.60 -2.06 8.85
C PRO A 83 3.89 -3.23 8.18
N VAL A 84 2.55 -3.21 8.13
CA VAL A 84 1.74 -4.24 7.44
C VAL A 84 2.09 -4.32 5.96
N HIS A 85 2.23 -3.17 5.29
CA HIS A 85 2.63 -3.13 3.89
C HIS A 85 4.04 -3.71 3.68
N HIS A 86 4.99 -3.39 4.56
CA HIS A 86 6.34 -3.97 4.53
C HIS A 86 6.33 -5.48 4.77
N SER A 87 5.58 -5.96 5.76
CA SER A 87 5.45 -7.39 6.05
C SER A 87 4.82 -8.15 4.89
N PHE A 88 3.76 -7.60 4.28
CA PHE A 88 3.13 -8.17 3.09
C PHE A 88 4.11 -8.24 1.91
N GLN A 89 4.87 -7.17 1.67
CA GLN A 89 5.87 -7.11 0.61
C GLN A 89 6.97 -8.17 0.82
N ARG A 90 7.49 -8.29 2.05
CA ARG A 90 8.48 -9.31 2.40
C ARG A 90 7.94 -10.73 2.20
N CYS A 91 6.73 -11.01 2.70
CA CYS A 91 6.11 -12.32 2.53
C CYS A 91 5.92 -12.67 1.04
N ARG A 92 5.58 -11.67 0.21
CA ARG A 92 5.51 -11.86 -1.24
C ARG A 92 6.87 -12.18 -1.85
N GLU A 93 7.93 -11.50 -1.44
CA GLU A 93 9.31 -11.78 -1.92
C GLU A 93 9.81 -13.16 -1.50
N GLU A 94 9.52 -13.58 -0.27
CA GLU A 94 9.82 -14.93 0.23
C GLU A 94 9.10 -16.00 -0.61
N LEU A 95 7.81 -15.79 -0.91
CA LEU A 95 7.03 -16.69 -1.76
C LEU A 95 7.61 -16.81 -3.18
N GLU A 96 7.94 -15.68 -3.80
CA GLU A 96 8.56 -15.68 -5.13
C GLU A 96 9.93 -16.38 -5.13
N THR A 97 10.72 -16.21 -4.06
CA THR A 97 12.00 -16.90 -3.91
C THR A 97 11.83 -18.41 -3.78
N ALA A 98 10.89 -18.87 -2.94
CA ALA A 98 10.59 -20.29 -2.77
C ALA A 98 10.13 -20.94 -4.08
N ARG A 99 9.28 -20.24 -4.86
CA ARG A 99 8.82 -20.69 -6.18
C ARG A 99 9.96 -20.78 -7.19
N ALA A 100 10.87 -19.80 -7.19
CA ALA A 100 12.04 -19.82 -8.06
C ALA A 100 12.99 -21.01 -7.74
N ILE A 101 13.12 -21.38 -6.47
CA ILE A 101 13.89 -22.57 -6.05
C ILE A 101 13.21 -23.85 -6.56
N GLN A 102 11.88 -23.96 -6.38
CA GLN A 102 11.10 -25.13 -6.81
C GLN A 102 11.15 -25.33 -8.34
N GLN A 103 11.07 -24.25 -9.13
CA GLN A 103 11.17 -24.34 -10.61
C GLN A 103 12.56 -24.78 -11.09
N ASN A 104 13.61 -24.47 -10.33
CA ASN A 104 14.99 -24.85 -10.66
C ASN A 104 15.42 -26.22 -10.09
N SER A 105 14.56 -26.88 -9.30
CA SER A 105 14.76 -28.23 -8.75
C SER A 105 13.54 -29.10 -9.04
N PRO A 106 13.39 -29.66 -10.25
CA PRO A 106 12.16 -30.32 -10.69
C PRO A 106 11.93 -31.73 -10.11
N GLN A 107 12.70 -32.15 -9.10
CA GLN A 107 12.64 -33.49 -8.53
C GLN A 107 11.93 -33.48 -7.18
N ASP A 108 10.62 -33.30 -7.22
CA ASP A 108 9.71 -33.91 -6.24
C ASP A 108 8.38 -34.21 -6.94
N GLN A 109 8.40 -35.26 -7.76
CA GLN A 109 7.20 -35.85 -8.38
C GLN A 109 6.30 -36.59 -7.37
N GLN A 110 6.42 -36.35 -6.06
CA GLN A 110 5.68 -37.10 -5.03
C GLN A 110 4.41 -36.43 -4.51
N LEU A 111 3.94 -35.33 -5.10
CA LEU A 111 2.68 -34.68 -4.68
C LEU A 111 1.54 -34.79 -5.70
N ILE A 112 1.70 -35.56 -6.79
CA ILE A 112 0.62 -35.80 -7.77
C ILE A 112 -0.27 -36.99 -7.36
N SER A 113 0.04 -37.71 -6.27
CA SER A 113 -0.72 -38.90 -5.84
C SER A 113 -1.82 -38.65 -4.80
N LEU A 114 -2.39 -37.44 -4.72
CA LEU A 114 -3.50 -37.12 -3.81
C LEU A 114 -4.67 -36.39 -4.49
N GLU A 115 -4.80 -36.52 -5.80
CA GLU A 115 -6.09 -36.43 -6.51
C GLU A 115 -6.68 -37.82 -6.73
#